data_AF-A0A8S9W4Z2-F1
#
_entry.id   AF-A0A8S9W4Z2-F1
#
_cell.length_a   1.000
_cell.length_b   1.000
_cell.length_c   1.000
_cell.angle_alpha   90.00
_cell.angle_beta   90.00
_cell.angle_gamma   90.00
#
_symmetry.space_group_name_H-M   'P 1'
#
loop_
_entity.id
_entity.type
_entity.pdbx_description
1 polymer ?
#
loop_
_entity_poly.entity_id
_entity_poly.type
_entity_poly.pdbx_seq_one_letter_code
_entity_poly.pdbx_strand_id
1 'polypeptide(L)'
;MAISKKLSGTDWITGPIQQQIISALIHLKNNVVTESVRKVPGQAEAIRFFNYPYKAIEEAVVNALYHRSYQSETPVEARIFPKRIEIISYTGPLPPLNKDNLNNERVTARRYHNRRIWDFLKELHLTEGRGTGFPKIKRAMKANGSPEPVFETDDDRNYFMTILAAHPEARVSEQVIEQVSVQVIQILEFCRTERKKQKILNYLNLSPAYTNYKRHILPLLQNGLLSFTIPDKPRSRSQKYKITESGLAALKRHAESCEEGDRESKTEV
;
A
#
# COMPACT_ATOMS: atom_id res chain seq x y z
N MET A 1 29.45 2.92 -0.12
CA MET A 1 28.65 1.97 0.67
C MET A 1 27.34 2.67 1.04
N ALA A 2 26.34 2.61 0.17
CA ALA A 2 25.13 3.43 0.28
C ALA A 2 24.09 2.72 1.15
N ILE A 3 23.86 3.22 2.36
CA ILE A 3 22.79 2.78 3.25
C ILE A 3 21.51 3.48 2.78
N SER A 4 20.67 2.79 2.02
CA SER A 4 19.37 3.35 1.58
C SER A 4 18.47 3.56 2.80
N LYS A 5 18.15 4.84 3.06
CA LYS A 5 17.27 5.35 4.11
C LYS A 5 15.87 4.71 3.94
N LYS A 6 15.48 3.82 4.85
CA LYS A 6 14.16 3.16 4.88
C LYS A 6 13.11 4.17 5.35
N LEU A 7 12.45 4.85 4.40
CA LEU A 7 11.29 5.71 4.67
C LEU A 7 10.03 4.83 4.75
N SER A 8 9.53 4.49 5.94
CA SER A 8 8.11 4.14 6.12
C SER A 8 7.73 4.06 7.60
N GLY A 9 6.68 4.76 8.02
CA GLY A 9 5.91 4.37 9.19
C GLY A 9 5.23 3.02 8.92
N THR A 10 5.26 2.11 9.89
CA THR A 10 4.63 0.78 9.75
C THR A 10 3.17 0.87 10.17
N ASP A 11 2.25 0.85 9.19
CA ASP A 11 0.82 0.75 9.46
C ASP A 11 0.41 -0.71 9.72
N TRP A 12 -0.01 -0.99 10.95
CA TRP A 12 -0.49 -2.33 11.33
C TRP A 12 -1.98 -2.50 11.03
N ILE A 13 -2.31 -3.57 10.30
CA ILE A 13 -3.70 -3.99 10.06
C ILE A 13 -3.95 -5.25 10.87
N THR A 14 -4.90 -5.18 11.81
CA THR A 14 -5.23 -6.27 12.74
C THR A 14 -6.72 -6.62 12.69
N GLY A 15 -7.09 -7.75 13.29
CA GLY A 15 -8.47 -8.25 13.36
C GLY A 15 -8.68 -9.59 12.66
N PRO A 16 -9.93 -9.99 12.39
CA PRO A 16 -10.22 -11.21 11.64
C PRO A 16 -9.65 -11.18 10.23
N ILE A 17 -9.27 -12.34 9.66
CA ILE A 17 -8.60 -12.43 8.35
C ILE A 17 -9.34 -11.68 7.23
N GLN A 18 -10.67 -11.79 7.17
CA GLN A 18 -11.48 -11.10 6.18
C GLN A 18 -11.41 -9.57 6.33
N GLN A 19 -11.36 -9.07 7.56
CA GLN A 19 -11.20 -7.65 7.84
C GLN A 19 -9.79 -7.17 7.52
N GLN A 20 -8.77 -8.00 7.76
CA GLN A 20 -7.40 -7.70 7.37
C GLN A 20 -7.27 -7.57 5.85
N ILE A 21 -7.82 -8.53 5.09
CA ILE A 21 -7.86 -8.50 3.62
C ILE A 21 -8.56 -7.22 3.15
N ILE A 22 -9.80 -6.99 3.57
CA ILE A 22 -10.60 -5.83 3.13
C ILE A 22 -9.88 -4.52 3.47
N SER A 23 -9.34 -4.40 4.69
CA SER A 23 -8.65 -3.19 5.14
C SER A 23 -7.36 -2.95 4.36
N ALA A 24 -6.58 -4.00 4.08
CA ALA A 24 -5.36 -3.90 3.28
C ALA A 24 -5.68 -3.48 1.84
N LEU A 25 -6.69 -4.09 1.22
CA LEU A 25 -7.12 -3.74 -0.13
C LEU A 25 -7.66 -2.32 -0.23
N ILE A 26 -8.45 -1.88 0.75
CA ILE A 26 -8.93 -0.49 0.81
C ILE A 26 -7.75 0.48 0.97
N HIS A 27 -6.77 0.15 1.82
CA HIS A 27 -5.59 0.99 2.03
C HIS A 27 -4.78 1.11 0.74
N LEU A 28 -4.42 -0.01 0.09
CA LEU A 28 -3.66 -0.02 -1.16
C LEU A 28 -4.42 0.67 -2.30
N LYS A 29 -5.72 0.43 -2.43
CA LYS A 29 -6.56 1.09 -3.43
C LYS A 29 -6.60 2.61 -3.26
N ASN A 30 -6.67 3.10 -2.03
CA ASN A 30 -6.83 4.52 -1.76
C ASN A 30 -5.52 5.29 -1.78
N ASN A 31 -4.42 4.66 -1.37
CA ASN A 31 -3.15 5.35 -1.11
C ASN A 31 -2.06 5.01 -2.13
N VAL A 32 -2.20 3.91 -2.88
CA VAL A 32 -1.16 3.44 -3.81
C VAL A 32 -1.68 3.39 -5.24
N VAL A 33 -2.90 2.92 -5.47
CA VAL A 33 -3.44 2.78 -6.84
C VAL A 33 -3.93 4.12 -7.38
N THR A 34 -3.38 4.52 -8.52
CA THR A 34 -3.76 5.73 -9.26
C THR A 34 -4.08 5.42 -10.71
N GLU A 35 -5.14 6.04 -11.23
CA GLU A 35 -5.49 6.00 -12.65
C GLU A 35 -4.70 7.09 -13.40
N SER A 36 -4.11 6.73 -14.53
CA SER A 36 -3.44 7.62 -15.45
C SER A 36 -4.15 7.63 -16.80
N VAL A 37 -4.17 8.79 -17.43
CA VAL A 37 -4.86 9.01 -18.71
C VAL A 37 -3.87 9.53 -19.74
N ARG A 38 -3.69 8.78 -20.84
CA ARG A 38 -2.89 9.19 -21.98
C ARG A 38 -3.81 9.65 -23.12
N LYS A 39 -3.69 10.93 -23.49
CA LYS A 39 -4.31 11.44 -24.72
C LYS A 39 -3.44 11.05 -25.91
N VAL A 40 -4.05 10.42 -26.92
CA VAL A 40 -3.37 10.08 -28.17
C VAL A 40 -3.75 11.12 -29.21
N PRO A 41 -2.79 11.84 -29.83
CA PRO A 41 -3.09 12.76 -30.92
C PRO A 41 -3.84 12.04 -32.05
N GLY A 42 -4.98 12.57 -32.46
CA GLY A 42 -5.82 11.98 -33.52
C GLY A 42 -6.82 10.91 -33.08
N GLN A 43 -6.88 10.55 -31.79
CA GLN A 43 -7.98 9.75 -31.22
C GLN A 43 -8.80 10.58 -30.24
N ALA A 44 -10.13 10.49 -30.35
CA ALA A 44 -11.03 11.16 -29.42
C ALA A 44 -11.00 10.52 -28.02
N GLU A 45 -10.81 9.20 -27.95
CA GLU A 45 -10.75 8.46 -26.70
C GLU A 45 -9.32 8.44 -26.14
N ALA A 46 -9.19 8.73 -24.84
CA ALA A 46 -7.92 8.65 -24.13
C ALA A 46 -7.71 7.23 -23.58
N ILE A 47 -6.47 6.73 -23.66
CA ILE A 47 -6.10 5.42 -23.11
C ILE A 47 -5.95 5.57 -21.59
N ARG A 48 -6.66 4.74 -20.84
CA ARG A 48 -6.66 4.72 -19.36
C ARG A 48 -5.93 3.48 -18.87
N PHE A 49 -5.04 3.66 -17.90
CA PHE A 49 -4.33 2.57 -17.25
C PHE A 49 -4.07 2.92 -15.79
N PHE A 50 -3.79 1.92 -14.96
CA PHE A 50 -3.44 2.13 -13.55
C PHE A 50 -1.94 1.99 -13.36
N ASN A 51 -1.37 2.65 -12.35
CA ASN A 51 0.02 2.39 -11.95
C ASN A 51 0.22 0.93 -11.51
N TYR A 52 -0.78 0.36 -10.83
CA TYR A 52 -0.88 -1.07 -10.54
C TYR A 52 -2.33 -1.54 -10.75
N PRO A 53 -2.57 -2.61 -11.53
CA PRO A 53 -3.93 -3.11 -11.72
C PRO A 53 -4.47 -3.68 -10.41
N TYR A 54 -5.63 -3.17 -9.97
CA TYR A 54 -6.24 -3.55 -8.69
C TYR A 54 -6.44 -5.07 -8.53
N LYS A 55 -6.82 -5.76 -9.62
CA LYS A 55 -6.99 -7.23 -9.61
C LYS A 55 -5.69 -7.98 -9.29
N ALA A 56 -4.53 -7.47 -9.72
CA ALA A 56 -3.24 -8.07 -9.39
C ALA A 56 -2.90 -7.89 -7.91
N ILE A 57 -3.15 -6.69 -7.36
CA ILE A 57 -2.97 -6.40 -5.93
C ILE A 57 -3.89 -7.28 -5.08
N GLU A 58 -5.17 -7.35 -5.46
CA GLU A 58 -6.18 -8.16 -4.78
C GLU A 58 -5.74 -9.61 -4.66
N GLU A 59 -5.38 -10.22 -5.79
CA GLU A 59 -4.96 -11.61 -5.84
C GLU A 59 -3.64 -11.83 -5.09
N ALA A 60 -2.69 -10.89 -5.13
CA ALA A 60 -1.42 -10.99 -4.40
C ALA A 60 -1.60 -10.92 -2.87
N VAL A 61 -2.41 -9.97 -2.37
CA VAL A 61 -2.70 -9.82 -0.94
C VAL A 61 -3.46 -11.05 -0.41
N VAL A 62 -4.49 -11.49 -1.13
CA VAL A 62 -5.28 -12.67 -0.76
C VAL A 62 -4.39 -13.91 -0.74
N ASN A 63 -3.54 -14.11 -1.75
CA ASN A 63 -2.62 -15.26 -1.78
C ASN A 63 -1.62 -15.23 -0.63
N ALA A 64 -1.03 -14.08 -0.31
CA ALA A 64 -0.06 -13.97 0.77
C ALA A 64 -0.67 -14.31 2.15
N LEU A 65 -1.88 -13.83 2.44
CA LEU A 65 -2.60 -14.13 3.67
C LEU A 65 -3.11 -15.57 3.69
N TYR A 66 -3.63 -16.06 2.57
CA TYR A 66 -4.16 -17.41 2.46
C TYR A 66 -3.09 -18.49 2.68
N HIS A 67 -1.92 -18.31 2.08
CA HIS A 67 -0.84 -19.29 2.14
C HIS A 67 0.04 -19.17 3.39
N ARG A 68 -0.18 -18.15 4.23
CA ARG A 68 0.55 -17.94 5.48
C ARG A 68 0.40 -19.12 6.44
N SER A 69 1.49 -19.50 7.09
CA SER A 69 1.44 -20.36 8.27
C SER A 69 0.92 -19.58 9.46
N TYR A 70 -0.28 -19.96 9.94
CA TYR A 70 -0.88 -19.37 11.15
C TYR A 70 -0.27 -19.88 12.45
N GLN A 71 0.74 -20.75 12.37
CA GLN A 71 1.56 -21.13 13.52
C GLN A 71 2.70 -20.12 13.78
N SER A 72 3.07 -19.34 12.76
CA SER A 72 4.05 -18.25 12.91
C SER A 72 3.35 -16.95 13.32
N GLU A 73 4.00 -16.15 14.15
CA GLU A 73 3.56 -14.79 14.49
C GLU A 73 3.95 -13.76 13.43
N THR A 74 4.87 -14.09 12.50
CA THR A 74 5.36 -13.14 11.50
C THR A 74 4.21 -12.71 10.57
N PRO A 75 3.91 -11.40 10.45
CA PRO A 75 2.82 -10.91 9.62
C PRO A 75 3.15 -11.02 8.13
N VAL A 76 2.12 -10.89 7.29
CA VAL A 76 2.32 -10.56 5.87
C VAL A 76 2.73 -9.10 5.79
N GLU A 77 3.75 -8.79 4.99
CA GLU A 77 4.21 -7.42 4.76
C GLU A 77 3.87 -6.98 3.34
N ALA A 78 3.41 -5.74 3.19
CA ALA A 78 3.30 -5.06 1.90
C ALA A 78 4.24 -3.85 1.93
N ARG A 79 5.34 -3.91 1.17
CA ARG A 79 6.33 -2.86 1.05
C ARG A 79 6.11 -2.10 -0.25
N ILE A 80 5.90 -0.79 -0.13
CA ILE A 80 5.61 0.08 -1.27
C ILE A 80 6.87 0.87 -1.59
N PHE A 81 7.41 0.67 -2.79
CA PHE A 81 8.53 1.39 -3.34
C PHE A 81 8.06 2.30 -4.49
N PRO A 82 8.85 3.30 -4.91
CA PRO A 82 8.45 4.23 -5.96
C PRO A 82 8.02 3.56 -7.27
N LYS A 83 8.65 2.43 -7.64
CA LYS A 83 8.41 1.72 -8.91
C LYS A 83 7.91 0.29 -8.76
N ARG A 84 7.69 -0.19 -7.52
CA ARG A 84 7.19 -1.55 -7.28
C ARG A 84 6.49 -1.69 -5.93
N ILE A 85 5.63 -2.69 -5.83
CA ILE A 85 5.08 -3.18 -4.56
C ILE A 85 5.62 -4.59 -4.34
N GLU A 86 6.13 -4.87 -3.15
CA GLU A 86 6.52 -6.20 -2.71
C GLU A 86 5.53 -6.68 -1.64
N ILE A 87 4.85 -7.81 -1.89
CA ILE A 87 3.97 -8.44 -0.91
C ILE A 87 4.63 -9.75 -0.47
N ILE A 88 4.99 -9.84 0.80
CA ILE A 88 5.84 -10.89 1.36
C ILE A 88 5.04 -11.66 2.41
N SER A 89 4.97 -12.98 2.25
CA SER A 89 4.54 -13.91 3.28
C SER A 89 5.74 -14.72 3.73
N TYR A 90 6.02 -14.75 5.04
CA TYR A 90 7.12 -15.55 5.62
C TYR A 90 6.71 -17.03 5.78
N THR A 91 6.08 -17.55 4.74
CA THR A 91 5.76 -18.95 4.54
C THR A 91 5.98 -19.19 3.07
N GLY A 92 7.04 -19.94 2.73
CA GLY A 92 7.34 -20.21 1.34
C GLY A 92 6.37 -21.20 0.71
N PRO A 93 6.51 -21.39 -0.60
CA PRO A 93 5.61 -22.24 -1.36
C PRO A 93 5.83 -23.72 -1.02
N LEU A 94 4.77 -24.52 -1.13
CA LEU A 94 4.87 -25.96 -0.93
C LEU A 94 5.46 -26.67 -2.16
N PRO A 95 6.28 -27.73 -1.97
CA PRO A 95 6.74 -28.55 -3.09
C PRO A 95 5.57 -29.07 -3.95
N PRO A 96 5.74 -29.16 -5.28
CA PRO A 96 7.00 -29.08 -6.02
C PRO A 96 7.49 -27.65 -6.33
N LEU A 97 6.82 -26.60 -5.85
CA LEU A 97 7.24 -25.24 -6.12
C LEU A 97 8.56 -24.89 -5.43
N ASN A 98 9.42 -24.18 -6.15
CA ASN A 98 10.75 -23.71 -5.72
C ASN A 98 11.16 -22.45 -6.48
N LYS A 99 12.29 -21.83 -6.12
CA LYS A 99 12.78 -20.59 -6.73
C LYS A 99 12.87 -20.66 -8.27
N ASP A 100 13.21 -21.82 -8.82
CA ASP A 100 13.46 -21.98 -10.26
C ASP A 100 12.17 -22.13 -11.08
N ASN A 101 11.08 -22.61 -10.48
CA ASN A 101 9.85 -22.93 -11.22
C ASN A 101 8.66 -22.01 -10.92
N LEU A 102 8.76 -21.10 -9.94
CA LEU A 102 7.70 -20.17 -9.56
C LEU A 102 7.29 -19.21 -10.70
N ASN A 103 8.23 -18.87 -11.58
CA ASN A 103 7.98 -17.91 -12.65
C ASN A 103 7.60 -18.56 -13.99
N ASN A 104 7.63 -19.89 -14.09
CA ASN A 104 7.28 -20.63 -15.29
C ASN A 104 5.87 -20.27 -15.80
N GLU A 105 5.63 -20.46 -17.10
CA GLU A 105 4.30 -20.20 -17.69
C GLU A 105 3.21 -21.08 -17.07
N ARG A 106 3.57 -22.32 -16.72
CA ARG A 106 2.69 -23.28 -16.06
C ARG A 106 3.19 -23.60 -14.67
N VAL A 107 2.56 -22.98 -13.68
CA VAL A 107 2.82 -23.24 -12.25
C VAL A 107 1.78 -24.23 -11.74
N THR A 108 2.21 -25.42 -11.32
CA THR A 108 1.31 -26.45 -10.78
C THR A 108 1.48 -26.55 -9.27
N ALA A 109 0.63 -25.85 -8.51
CA ALA A 109 0.51 -26.07 -7.08
C ALA A 109 -0.40 -27.29 -6.83
N ARG A 110 0.10 -28.29 -6.10
CA ARG A 110 -0.67 -29.50 -5.75
C ARG A 110 -1.19 -29.49 -4.32
N ARG A 111 -0.58 -28.68 -3.44
CA ARG A 111 -0.88 -28.63 -2.01
C ARG A 111 -1.11 -27.19 -1.57
N TYR A 112 -1.97 -27.04 -0.59
CA TYR A 112 -2.37 -25.77 0.00
C TYR A 112 -2.40 -25.93 1.52
N HIS A 113 -1.84 -24.98 2.27
CA HIS A 113 -1.78 -25.05 3.72
C HIS A 113 -3.18 -24.99 4.37
N ASN A 114 -3.98 -23.99 4.00
CA ASN A 114 -5.14 -23.60 4.80
C ASN A 114 -6.48 -23.87 4.10
N ARG A 115 -6.78 -25.12 3.72
CA ARG A 115 -7.98 -25.45 2.92
C ARG A 115 -9.28 -24.81 3.43
N ARG A 116 -9.54 -24.83 4.75
CA ARG A 116 -10.75 -24.25 5.36
C ARG A 116 -10.83 -22.74 5.22
N ILE A 117 -9.70 -22.04 5.31
CA ILE A 117 -9.65 -20.59 5.11
C ILE A 117 -10.03 -20.24 3.66
N TRP A 118 -9.62 -21.07 2.70
CA TRP A 118 -10.03 -20.88 1.31
C TRP A 118 -11.54 -21.06 1.12
N ASP A 119 -12.12 -22.13 1.68
CA ASP A 119 -13.55 -22.39 1.55
C ASP A 119 -14.35 -21.19 2.13
N PHE A 120 -13.93 -20.68 3.29
CA PHE A 120 -14.50 -19.48 3.92
C PHE A 120 -14.36 -18.20 3.07
N LEU A 121 -13.16 -17.91 2.54
CA LEU A 121 -12.95 -16.72 1.71
C LEU A 121 -13.71 -16.79 0.38
N LYS A 122 -13.90 -17.99 -0.17
CA LYS A 122 -14.71 -18.23 -1.36
C LYS A 122 -16.19 -17.97 -1.10
N GLU A 123 -16.72 -18.43 0.05
CA GLU A 123 -18.10 -18.13 0.47
C GLU A 123 -18.34 -16.62 0.64
N LEU A 124 -17.32 -15.88 1.07
CA LEU A 124 -17.37 -14.42 1.16
C LEU A 124 -17.12 -13.69 -0.18
N HIS A 125 -17.00 -14.41 -1.29
CA HIS A 125 -16.70 -13.86 -2.62
C HIS A 125 -15.41 -13.03 -2.68
N LEU A 126 -14.43 -13.32 -1.81
CA LEU A 126 -13.11 -12.68 -1.80
C LEU A 126 -12.09 -13.40 -2.70
N THR A 127 -12.44 -14.57 -3.23
CA THR A 127 -11.63 -15.32 -4.21
C THR A 127 -12.50 -16.24 -5.06
N GLU A 128 -12.12 -16.45 -6.33
CA GLU A 128 -12.97 -17.15 -7.31
C GLU A 128 -12.55 -18.61 -7.59
N GLY A 129 -11.35 -19.08 -7.18
CA GLY A 129 -10.92 -20.46 -7.51
C GLY A 129 -9.48 -20.82 -7.16
N ARG A 130 -9.21 -22.11 -6.86
CA ARG A 130 -7.85 -22.63 -6.58
C ARG A 130 -6.98 -22.61 -7.84
N GLY A 131 -5.69 -22.30 -7.67
CA GLY A 131 -4.71 -22.35 -8.77
C GLY A 131 -4.90 -21.28 -9.85
N THR A 132 -5.82 -20.33 -9.65
CA THR A 132 -6.05 -19.23 -10.60
C THR A 132 -5.20 -18.00 -10.32
N GLY A 133 -4.54 -17.93 -9.16
CA GLY A 133 -3.87 -16.72 -8.70
C GLY A 133 -2.72 -16.25 -9.58
N PHE A 134 -1.75 -17.12 -9.86
CA PHE A 134 -0.62 -16.77 -10.75
C PHE A 134 -1.11 -16.32 -12.15
N PRO A 135 -1.97 -17.09 -12.84
CA PRO A 135 -2.54 -16.65 -14.12
C PRO A 135 -3.32 -15.33 -14.03
N LYS A 136 -4.06 -15.09 -12.95
CA LYS A 136 -4.85 -13.86 -12.78
C LYS A 136 -3.96 -12.64 -12.64
N ILE A 137 -2.92 -12.71 -11.81
CA ILE A 137 -1.94 -11.63 -11.65
C ILE A 137 -1.27 -11.36 -13.00
N LYS A 138 -0.71 -12.39 -13.67
CA LYS A 138 -0.07 -12.23 -14.99
C LYS A 138 -1.01 -11.60 -16.03
N ARG A 139 -2.25 -12.09 -16.14
CA ARG A 139 -3.26 -11.53 -17.06
C ARG A 139 -3.62 -10.08 -16.73
N ALA A 140 -3.79 -9.74 -15.46
CA ALA A 140 -4.13 -8.39 -15.04
C ALA A 140 -3.01 -7.40 -15.32
N MET A 141 -1.75 -7.80 -15.06
CA MET A 141 -0.56 -6.99 -15.38
C MET A 141 -0.45 -6.76 -16.89
N LYS A 142 -0.56 -7.84 -17.69
CA LYS A 142 -0.51 -7.78 -19.15
C LYS A 142 -1.63 -6.92 -19.76
N ALA A 143 -2.87 -7.08 -19.29
CA ALA A 143 -4.01 -6.30 -19.77
C ALA A 143 -3.88 -4.81 -19.44
N ASN A 144 -3.19 -4.46 -18.36
CA ASN A 144 -2.91 -3.08 -17.99
C ASN A 144 -1.72 -2.48 -18.74
N GLY A 145 -0.90 -3.29 -19.44
CA GLY A 145 0.36 -2.86 -20.05
C GLY A 145 1.54 -2.78 -19.07
N SER A 146 1.38 -3.31 -17.86
CA SER A 146 2.44 -3.33 -16.84
C SER A 146 3.46 -4.44 -17.11
N PRO A 147 4.70 -4.33 -16.58
CA PRO A 147 5.68 -5.41 -16.65
C PRO A 147 5.15 -6.69 -15.98
N GLU A 148 5.63 -7.85 -16.43
CA GLU A 148 5.25 -9.13 -15.83
C GLU A 148 5.59 -9.17 -14.33
N PRO A 149 4.71 -9.77 -13.49
CA PRO A 149 4.98 -9.92 -12.07
C PRO A 149 6.14 -10.91 -11.84
N VAL A 150 6.92 -10.67 -10.78
CA VAL A 150 7.98 -11.60 -10.36
C VAL A 150 7.56 -12.27 -9.05
N PHE A 151 7.72 -13.58 -8.99
CA PHE A 151 7.51 -14.39 -7.79
C PHE A 151 8.85 -14.91 -7.28
N GLU A 152 9.15 -14.68 -6.02
CA GLU A 152 10.46 -14.99 -5.43
C GLU A 152 10.32 -15.81 -4.14
N THR A 153 11.29 -16.69 -3.92
CA THR A 153 11.49 -17.49 -2.71
C THR A 153 12.98 -17.86 -2.62
N ASP A 154 13.45 -18.28 -1.45
CA ASP A 154 14.80 -18.83 -1.27
C ASP A 154 14.85 -20.35 -1.48
N ASP A 155 16.05 -20.92 -1.41
CA ASP A 155 16.29 -22.37 -1.57
C ASP A 155 15.50 -23.21 -0.55
N ASP A 156 15.38 -22.71 0.67
CA ASP A 156 14.70 -23.38 1.77
C ASP A 156 13.19 -23.17 1.79
N ARG A 157 12.66 -22.23 0.98
CA ARG A 157 11.24 -21.82 0.95
C ARG A 157 10.77 -21.27 2.29
N ASN A 158 11.55 -20.38 2.87
CA ASN A 158 11.21 -19.65 4.10
C ASN A 158 10.20 -18.54 3.85
N TYR A 159 10.14 -18.00 2.63
CA TYR A 159 9.20 -16.93 2.28
C TYR A 159 8.67 -17.08 0.86
N PHE A 160 7.55 -16.41 0.58
CA PHE A 160 7.04 -16.21 -0.76
C PHE A 160 6.78 -14.72 -0.96
N MET A 161 7.39 -14.15 -1.99
CA MET A 161 7.26 -12.73 -2.32
C MET A 161 6.65 -12.57 -3.71
N THR A 162 5.66 -11.70 -3.81
CA THR A 162 5.11 -11.23 -5.09
C THR A 162 5.55 -9.80 -5.31
N ILE A 163 6.25 -9.56 -6.42
CA ILE A 163 6.72 -8.23 -6.83
C ILE A 163 5.89 -7.77 -8.02
N LEU A 164 5.20 -6.64 -7.85
CA LEU A 164 4.44 -5.98 -8.90
C LEU A 164 5.18 -4.70 -9.29
N ALA A 165 5.61 -4.59 -10.54
CA ALA A 165 6.22 -3.36 -11.05
C ALA A 165 5.13 -2.36 -11.47
N ALA A 166 5.40 -1.07 -11.26
CA ALA A 166 4.51 -0.02 -11.74
C ALA A 166 4.42 -0.04 -13.27
N HIS A 167 3.29 0.38 -13.81
CA HIS A 167 3.15 0.60 -15.26
C HIS A 167 4.25 1.57 -15.76
N PRO A 168 4.94 1.31 -16.88
CA PRO A 168 6.11 2.11 -17.28
C PRO A 168 5.77 3.55 -17.62
N GLU A 169 4.59 3.78 -18.20
CA GLU A 169 4.04 5.11 -18.48
C GLU A 169 3.27 5.70 -17.30
N ALA A 170 3.06 4.93 -16.21
CA ALA A 170 2.59 5.59 -15.01
C ALA A 170 3.70 6.55 -14.65
N ARG A 171 3.35 7.84 -14.66
CA ARG A 171 4.17 8.80 -13.97
C ARG A 171 4.34 8.19 -12.60
N VAL A 172 5.57 7.78 -12.26
CA VAL A 172 6.01 7.70 -10.88
C VAL A 172 5.87 9.13 -10.47
N SER A 173 4.66 9.48 -10.07
CA SER A 173 4.46 10.78 -9.55
C SER A 173 5.23 10.66 -8.25
N GLU A 174 6.34 11.38 -8.18
CA GLU A 174 6.82 11.89 -6.91
C GLU A 174 5.59 12.33 -6.11
N GLN A 175 4.54 12.87 -6.76
CA GLN A 175 3.17 13.08 -6.30
C GLN A 175 2.38 11.93 -5.63
N VAL A 176 2.67 10.61 -5.65
CA VAL A 176 1.92 9.68 -4.74
C VAL A 176 2.59 9.62 -3.38
N ILE A 177 3.92 9.66 -3.34
CA ILE A 177 4.69 9.79 -2.10
C ILE A 177 4.61 11.25 -1.59
N GLU A 178 4.59 12.23 -2.48
CA GLU A 178 4.41 13.67 -2.22
C GLU A 178 2.96 14.07 -2.04
N GLN A 179 1.90 13.50 -2.64
CA GLN A 179 0.54 13.95 -2.29
C GLN A 179 0.12 13.40 -0.93
N VAL A 180 0.52 12.16 -0.62
CA VAL A 180 0.35 11.64 0.73
C VAL A 180 1.27 12.40 1.69
N SER A 181 2.52 12.74 1.34
CA SER A 181 3.35 13.60 2.20
C SER A 181 2.79 15.03 2.31
N VAL A 182 2.45 15.72 1.22
CA VAL A 182 1.96 17.11 1.17
C VAL A 182 0.67 17.25 1.95
N GLN A 183 -0.32 16.36 1.80
CA GLN A 183 -1.53 16.43 2.62
C GLN A 183 -1.23 16.19 4.10
N VAL A 184 -0.33 15.25 4.41
CA VAL A 184 0.10 15.00 5.79
C VAL A 184 0.82 16.23 6.36
N ILE A 185 1.77 16.81 5.63
CA ILE A 185 2.51 18.02 5.99
C ILE A 185 1.55 19.21 6.15
N GLN A 186 0.60 19.40 5.23
CA GLN A 186 -0.46 20.41 5.34
C GLN A 186 -1.31 20.24 6.60
N ILE A 187 -1.71 19.00 6.93
CA ILE A 187 -2.46 18.72 8.16
C ILE A 187 -1.59 19.03 9.39
N LEU A 188 -0.36 18.54 9.43
CA LEU A 188 0.57 18.74 10.54
C LEU A 188 0.83 20.24 10.77
N GLU A 189 1.12 20.99 9.71
CA GLU A 189 1.35 22.44 9.76
C GLU A 189 0.10 23.18 10.25
N PHE A 190 -1.08 22.82 9.73
CA PHE A 190 -2.36 23.41 10.16
C PHE A 190 -2.71 23.06 11.63
N CYS A 191 -2.24 21.92 12.11
CA CYS A 191 -2.47 21.40 13.47
C CYS A 191 -1.35 21.76 14.46
N ARG A 192 -0.43 22.67 14.13
CA ARG A 192 0.46 23.31 15.13
C ARG A 192 -0.33 23.93 16.29
N THR A 193 -1.52 24.43 15.98
CA THR A 193 -2.56 24.82 16.95
C THR A 193 -3.70 23.80 16.95
N GLU A 194 -4.50 23.74 18.01
CA GLU A 194 -5.62 22.81 18.10
C GLU A 194 -6.71 23.08 17.04
N ARG A 195 -7.09 22.05 16.28
CA ARG A 195 -8.13 22.16 15.24
C ARG A 195 -9.23 21.13 15.40
N LYS A 196 -10.46 21.47 15.03
CA LYS A 196 -11.55 20.48 14.89
C LYS A 196 -11.37 19.67 13.60
N LYS A 197 -11.77 18.40 13.60
CA LYS A 197 -11.74 17.53 12.39
C LYS A 197 -12.36 18.18 11.16
N GLN A 198 -13.49 18.88 11.34
CA GLN A 198 -14.19 19.57 10.25
C GLN A 198 -13.33 20.66 9.62
N LYS A 199 -12.60 21.42 10.44
CA LYS A 199 -11.70 22.48 9.95
C LYS A 199 -10.50 21.91 9.21
N ILE A 200 -9.95 20.78 9.69
CA ILE A 200 -8.83 20.08 9.03
C ILE A 200 -9.26 19.57 7.65
N LEU A 201 -10.41 18.90 7.55
CA LEU A 201 -10.91 18.38 6.27
C LEU A 201 -11.25 19.51 5.29
N ASN A 202 -11.91 20.57 5.76
CA ASN A 202 -12.21 21.72 4.93
C ASN A 202 -10.94 22.44 4.44
N TYR A 203 -9.88 22.50 5.26
CA TYR A 203 -8.59 23.08 4.86
C TYR A 203 -7.96 22.31 3.68
N LEU A 204 -8.22 21.00 3.58
CA LEU A 204 -7.81 20.17 2.44
C LEU A 204 -8.83 20.19 1.28
N ASN A 205 -9.84 21.08 1.33
CA ASN A 205 -10.97 21.10 0.39
C ASN A 205 -11.76 19.78 0.32
N LEU A 206 -11.83 19.05 1.44
CA LEU A 206 -12.56 17.80 1.57
C LEU A 206 -13.86 18.00 2.36
N SER A 207 -14.89 17.24 2.01
CA SER A 207 -16.13 17.22 2.79
C SER A 207 -15.88 16.64 4.19
N PRO A 208 -16.60 17.10 5.25
CA PRO A 208 -16.45 16.60 6.62
C PRO A 208 -16.98 15.18 6.87
N ALA A 209 -16.96 14.31 5.85
CA ALA A 209 -17.44 12.95 5.93
C ALA A 209 -16.51 12.06 6.78
N TYR A 210 -17.09 11.04 7.40
CA TYR A 210 -16.33 10.08 8.21
C TYR A 210 -15.29 9.31 7.39
N THR A 211 -15.57 9.04 6.10
CA THR A 211 -14.64 8.41 5.16
C THR A 211 -13.36 9.23 4.98
N ASN A 212 -13.48 10.56 4.84
CA ASN A 212 -12.33 11.46 4.73
C ASN A 212 -11.57 11.57 6.06
N TYR A 213 -12.27 11.60 7.19
CA TYR A 213 -11.62 11.49 8.50
C TYR A 213 -10.78 10.21 8.63
N LYS A 214 -11.37 9.06 8.26
CA LYS A 214 -10.70 7.75 8.32
C LYS A 214 -9.50 7.67 7.37
N ARG A 215 -9.56 8.35 6.22
CA ARG A 215 -8.49 8.35 5.22
C ARG A 215 -7.33 9.30 5.57
N HIS A 216 -7.62 10.50 6.10
CA HIS A 216 -6.59 11.56 6.21
C HIS A 216 -6.16 11.88 7.66
N ILE A 217 -7.05 11.76 8.65
CA ILE A 217 -6.77 12.19 10.03
C ILE A 217 -6.48 10.98 10.93
N LEU A 218 -7.25 9.90 10.80
CA LEU A 218 -7.08 8.72 11.63
C LEU A 218 -5.68 8.08 11.54
N PRO A 219 -5.05 7.95 10.35
CA PRO A 219 -3.71 7.38 10.26
C PRO A 219 -2.66 8.20 11.01
N LEU A 220 -2.81 9.53 11.02
CA LEU A 220 -1.88 10.42 11.75
C LEU A 220 -1.99 10.29 13.26
N LEU A 221 -3.18 9.96 13.77
CA LEU A 221 -3.39 9.66 15.19
C LEU A 221 -2.80 8.30 15.55
N GLN A 222 -3.00 7.29 14.70
CA GLN A 222 -2.49 5.93 14.91
C GLN A 222 -0.96 5.88 14.88
N ASN A 223 -0.34 6.69 14.03
CA ASN A 223 1.12 6.83 13.94
C ASN A 223 1.70 7.86 14.93
N GLY A 224 0.86 8.44 15.79
CA GLY A 224 1.30 9.38 16.83
C GLY A 224 1.85 10.71 16.31
N LEU A 225 1.53 11.11 15.07
CA LEU A 225 1.91 12.41 14.50
C LEU A 225 0.94 13.53 14.92
N LEU A 226 -0.31 13.15 15.19
CA LEU A 226 -1.32 13.97 15.85
C LEU A 226 -1.75 13.32 17.16
N SER A 227 -2.28 14.12 18.08
CA SER A 227 -2.92 13.67 19.31
C SER A 227 -4.30 14.27 19.50
N PHE A 228 -5.12 13.60 20.31
CA PHE A 228 -6.38 14.13 20.81
C PHE A 228 -6.10 15.19 21.89
N THR A 229 -6.86 16.28 21.89
CA THR A 229 -6.81 17.25 23.01
C THR A 229 -7.61 16.77 24.22
N ILE A 230 -8.55 15.82 24.02
CA ILE A 230 -9.30 15.15 25.10
C ILE A 230 -9.11 13.63 24.94
N PRO A 231 -7.98 13.06 25.40
CA PRO A 231 -7.63 11.66 25.18
C PRO A 231 -8.68 10.68 25.69
N ASP A 232 -9.23 10.94 26.89
CA ASP A 232 -10.18 10.03 27.56
C ASP A 232 -11.55 9.99 26.89
N LYS A 233 -11.86 10.97 26.02
CA LYS A 233 -13.15 11.06 25.32
C LYS A 233 -12.95 11.29 23.82
N PRO A 234 -12.46 10.30 23.06
CA PRO A 234 -12.18 10.44 21.62
C PRO A 234 -13.40 10.87 20.79
N ARG A 235 -14.61 10.51 21.24
CA ARG A 235 -15.89 10.85 20.60
C ARG A 235 -16.52 12.15 21.08
N SER A 236 -15.82 12.94 21.90
CA SER A 236 -16.34 14.23 22.41
C SER A 236 -16.69 15.18 21.26
N ARG A 237 -17.83 15.88 21.38
CA ARG A 237 -18.23 16.95 20.45
C ARG A 237 -17.26 18.14 20.43
N SER A 238 -16.52 18.31 21.53
CA SER A 238 -15.50 19.35 21.68
C SER A 238 -14.10 18.85 21.35
N GLN A 239 -13.95 17.63 20.81
CA GLN A 239 -12.66 17.07 20.45
C GLN A 239 -11.94 17.92 19.41
N LYS A 240 -10.64 18.13 19.63
CA LYS A 240 -9.72 18.75 18.69
C LYS A 240 -8.47 17.87 18.54
N TYR A 241 -7.65 18.24 17.57
CA TYR A 241 -6.44 17.52 17.20
C TYR A 241 -5.30 18.52 17.16
N LYS A 242 -4.13 18.10 17.67
CA LYS A 242 -2.90 18.91 17.68
C LYS A 242 -1.73 18.04 17.27
N ILE A 243 -0.73 18.64 16.64
CA ILE A 243 0.54 17.98 16.32
C ILE A 243 1.30 17.55 17.58
N THR A 244 2.00 16.42 17.48
CA THR A 244 2.90 15.90 18.51
C THR A 244 4.37 16.26 18.21
N GLU A 245 5.28 15.92 19.13
CA GLU A 245 6.72 16.03 18.88
C GLU A 245 7.17 15.15 17.71
N SER A 246 6.60 13.95 17.56
CA SER A 246 6.87 13.07 16.41
C SER A 246 6.40 13.70 15.10
N GLY A 247 5.25 14.37 15.11
CA GLY A 247 4.76 15.16 13.98
C GLY A 247 5.68 16.33 13.61
N LEU A 248 6.19 17.06 14.61
CA LEU A 248 7.16 18.14 14.40
C LEU A 248 8.49 17.62 13.82
N ALA A 249 8.98 16.48 14.30
CA ALA A 249 10.16 15.83 13.75
C ALA A 249 9.94 15.35 12.30
N ALA A 250 8.71 14.95 11.94
CA ALA A 250 8.36 14.63 10.56
C ALA A 250 8.39 15.88 9.66
N LEU A 251 7.88 17.02 10.12
CA LEU A 251 7.97 18.30 9.40
C LEU A 251 9.44 18.72 9.18
N LYS A 252 10.28 18.61 10.22
CA LYS A 252 11.69 18.98 10.13
C LYS A 252 12.46 18.12 9.13
N ARG A 253 12.27 16.79 9.18
CA ARG A 253 12.88 15.85 8.22
C ARG A 253 12.45 16.11 6.78
N HIS A 254 11.20 16.53 6.59
CA HIS A 254 10.71 16.91 5.26
C HIS A 254 11.37 18.19 4.75
N ALA A 255 11.48 19.23 5.59
CA ALA A 255 12.18 20.47 5.23
C ALA A 255 13.66 20.22 4.85
N GLU A 256 14.37 19.42 5.64
CA GLU A 256 15.77 19.03 5.38
C GLU A 256 15.93 18.27 4.05
N SER A 257 14.96 17.39 3.70
CA SER A 257 14.99 16.66 2.42
C SER A 257 14.76 17.54 1.19
N CYS A 258 14.03 18.66 1.34
CA CYS A 258 13.82 19.62 0.25
C CYS A 258 15.07 20.48 0.01
N GLU A 259 15.83 20.81 1.05
CA GLU A 259 17.06 21.61 0.94
C GLU A 259 18.24 20.84 0.34
N GLU A 260 18.32 19.51 0.52
CA GLU A 260 19.37 18.66 -0.05
C GLU A 260 19.20 18.49 -1.58
N GLY A 261 17.97 18.37 -2.08
CA GLY A 261 17.69 18.26 -3.54
C GLY A 261 18.01 19.54 -4.33
N ASP A 262 17.90 20.71 -3.69
CA ASP A 262 18.26 22.01 -4.27
C ASP A 262 19.77 22.27 -4.32
N ARG A 263 20.59 21.51 -3.56
CA ARG A 263 22.07 21.60 -3.60
C ARG A 263 22.69 20.67 -4.62
N GLU A 264 22.14 19.47 -4.79
CA GLU A 264 22.62 18.52 -5.82
C GLU A 264 22.34 19.04 -7.24
N SER A 265 21.21 19.73 -7.46
CA SER A 265 20.87 20.36 -8.74
C SER A 265 21.73 21.58 -9.11
N LYS A 266 22.47 22.17 -8.15
CA LYS A 266 23.37 23.32 -8.38
C LYS A 266 24.83 22.94 -8.57
N THR A 267 25.18 21.66 -8.43
CA THR A 267 26.58 21.19 -8.54
C THR A 267 26.90 20.60 -9.93
N GLU A 268 25.89 20.47 -10.81
CA GLU A 268 26.04 19.97 -12.20
C GLU A 268 26.00 21.07 -13.28
N VAL A 269 26.32 22.33 -12.94
CA VAL A 269 26.51 23.42 -13.92
C VAL A 269 27.93 23.94 -13.90
#